data_AF-A0A520ZVV5-F1
#
_entry.id   AF-A0A520ZVV5-F1
#
_cell.length_a   1.000
_cell.length_b   1.000
_cell.length_c   1.000
_cell.angle_alpha   90.00
_cell.angle_beta   90.00
_cell.angle_gamma   90.00
#
_symmetry.space_group_name_H-M   'P 1'
#
loop_
_entity.id
_entity.type
_entity.pdbx_description
1 polymer ?
#
loop_
_entity_poly.entity_id
_entity_poly.type
_entity_poly.pdbx_seq_one_letter_code
_entity_poly.pdbx_strand_id
1 'polypeptide(L)'
;LAKVREQQYRSNLRAVRGTRKLNVIVYGASVSYYTGKLETYLRYRGIDYERRSPYPEAKRLAQGVGCIQHPILEDDDGRLMTDTSPILLHLEKEYADNPILPDDPVMRFIALLIEDYADEWLWRPAMHYRWSYDHDRELLSRILADELLAHLKMPRFFRIRMVKKRQRTGFVINDGVTAETWDHVEQGYHNILALMSGVLERRPFLLGSKPSIADFGLMGPMLRHFGQDPTPAEIMRDTAPAVYEWVARMWHIPSSHQQGDWLTDPTDLQRLLQEIVETHLAQLKANALAYASGSKKFSMKVQGCTYQKLPVSRYRVYCLEILRENFASLDESSQSELKTLLGAEAELLWSDKVCAESDYDRERAAPFNRAINVFEDGVPK
;
A
#
# COMPACT_ATOMS: atom_id res chain seq x y z
N LEU A 1 18.57 -35.78 -38.41
CA LEU A 1 19.23 -34.45 -38.40
C LEU A 1 18.25 -33.28 -38.54
N ALA A 2 17.39 -33.24 -39.58
CA ALA A 2 16.39 -32.17 -39.73
C ALA A 2 15.35 -32.11 -38.59
N LYS A 3 14.82 -33.26 -38.14
CA LYS A 3 13.90 -33.33 -36.99
C LYS A 3 14.54 -32.89 -35.66
N VAL A 4 15.83 -33.18 -35.45
CA VAL A 4 16.57 -32.75 -34.26
C VAL A 4 16.82 -31.24 -34.28
N ARG A 5 17.16 -30.66 -35.44
CA ARG A 5 17.26 -29.21 -35.62
C ARG A 5 15.91 -28.51 -35.46
N GLU A 6 14.80 -29.11 -35.89
CA GLU A 6 13.46 -28.55 -35.70
C GLU A 6 13.02 -28.62 -34.23
N GLN A 7 13.37 -29.69 -33.51
CA GLN A 7 13.09 -29.82 -32.08
C GLN A 7 13.95 -28.86 -31.24
N GLN A 8 15.21 -28.65 -31.63
CA GLN A 8 16.13 -27.69 -31.02
C GLN A 8 15.78 -26.24 -31.38
N TYR A 9 15.24 -26.00 -32.58
CA TYR A 9 14.66 -24.71 -32.99
C TYR A 9 13.34 -24.43 -32.25
N ARG A 10 12.48 -25.44 -32.02
CA ARG A 10 11.27 -25.33 -31.21
C ARG A 10 11.56 -25.22 -29.71
N SER A 11 12.63 -25.83 -29.19
CA SER A 11 13.09 -25.62 -27.81
C SER A 11 13.71 -24.24 -27.66
N ASN A 12 14.44 -23.76 -28.66
CA ASN A 12 14.94 -22.38 -28.70
C ASN A 12 13.79 -21.38 -28.88
N LEU A 13 12.71 -21.69 -29.62
CA LEU A 13 11.50 -20.86 -29.70
C LEU A 13 10.65 -20.91 -28.43
N ARG A 14 10.75 -21.95 -27.60
CA ARG A 14 10.15 -21.98 -26.25
C ARG A 14 11.01 -21.23 -25.23
N ALA A 15 12.34 -21.27 -25.36
CA ALA A 15 13.29 -20.43 -24.60
C ALA A 15 13.29 -18.97 -25.10
N VAL A 16 12.79 -18.72 -26.31
CA VAL A 16 12.54 -17.42 -26.96
C VAL A 16 11.03 -17.21 -27.13
N ARG A 17 10.20 -17.74 -26.22
CA ARG A 17 9.07 -16.93 -25.73
C ARG A 17 9.72 -15.86 -24.88
N GLY A 18 10.31 -14.87 -25.55
CA GLY A 18 10.80 -13.67 -24.92
C GLY A 18 9.67 -13.17 -24.06
N THR A 19 9.90 -13.14 -22.74
CA THR A 19 9.19 -12.24 -21.85
C THR A 19 9.06 -10.92 -22.61
N ARG A 20 7.85 -10.59 -23.08
CA ARG A 20 7.54 -9.28 -23.63
C ARG A 20 8.10 -8.33 -22.59
N LYS A 21 9.17 -7.59 -22.92
CA LYS A 21 9.68 -6.54 -22.04
C LYS A 21 8.59 -5.48 -22.04
N LEU A 22 7.62 -5.67 -21.16
CA LEU A 22 6.56 -4.73 -20.90
C LEU A 22 7.28 -3.44 -20.52
N ASN A 23 7.16 -2.44 -21.39
CA ASN A 23 7.60 -1.10 -21.08
C ASN A 23 6.36 -0.34 -20.66
N VAL A 24 6.23 -0.13 -19.36
CA VAL A 24 5.01 0.44 -18.77
C VAL A 24 5.24 1.90 -18.42
N ILE A 25 4.19 2.70 -18.45
CA ILE A 25 4.23 4.09 -17.98
C ILE A 25 3.62 4.14 -16.59
N VAL A 26 4.37 4.67 -15.62
CA VAL A 26 3.88 4.94 -14.27
C VAL A 26 3.60 6.43 -14.15
N TYR A 27 2.33 6.82 -14.15
CA TYR A 27 1.94 8.20 -13.87
C TYR A 27 1.86 8.44 -12.37
N GLY A 28 2.83 9.12 -11.80
CA GLY A 28 2.92 9.32 -10.35
C GLY A 28 4.03 10.28 -9.93
N ALA A 29 3.96 10.75 -8.68
CA ALA A 29 4.97 11.62 -8.09
C ALA A 29 6.16 10.80 -7.58
N SER A 30 7.38 11.33 -7.67
CA SER A 30 8.59 10.64 -7.18
C SER A 30 8.59 10.39 -5.67
N VAL A 31 7.86 11.21 -4.91
CA VAL A 31 7.73 11.14 -3.45
C VAL A 31 6.39 10.56 -3.00
N SER A 32 5.59 9.98 -3.90
CA SER A 32 4.29 9.40 -3.55
C SER A 32 4.43 8.04 -2.85
N TYR A 33 3.66 7.89 -1.76
CA TYR A 33 3.47 6.67 -0.99
C TYR A 33 3.30 5.43 -1.88
N TYR A 34 2.20 5.39 -2.64
CA TYR A 34 1.86 4.25 -3.50
C TYR A 34 2.73 4.16 -4.76
N THR A 35 3.26 5.29 -5.27
CA THR A 35 4.14 5.24 -6.46
C THR A 35 5.43 4.48 -6.11
N GLY A 36 6.04 4.74 -4.96
CA GLY A 36 7.24 4.01 -4.51
C GLY A 36 7.00 2.50 -4.34
N LYS A 37 5.84 2.12 -3.79
CA LYS A 37 5.41 0.72 -3.68
C LYS A 37 5.35 0.03 -5.04
N LEU A 38 4.65 0.61 -6.01
CA LEU A 38 4.56 0.06 -7.37
C LEU A 38 5.93 0.01 -8.06
N GLU A 39 6.72 1.08 -7.99
CA GLU A 39 8.07 1.10 -8.57
C GLU A 39 8.96 -0.01 -7.98
N THR A 40 8.83 -0.30 -6.68
CA THR A 40 9.57 -1.38 -6.02
C THR A 40 9.19 -2.74 -6.61
N TYR A 41 7.89 -2.99 -6.79
CA TYR A 41 7.40 -4.23 -7.40
C TYR A 41 7.85 -4.39 -8.86
N LEU A 42 7.74 -3.34 -9.67
CA LEU A 42 8.18 -3.37 -11.08
C LEU A 42 9.68 -3.68 -11.18
N ARG A 43 10.50 -3.10 -10.31
CA ARG A 43 11.94 -3.39 -10.20
C ARG A 43 12.21 -4.85 -9.83
N TYR A 44 11.52 -5.37 -8.82
CA TYR A 44 11.62 -6.77 -8.41
C TYR A 44 11.27 -7.75 -9.55
N ARG A 45 10.24 -7.41 -10.34
CA ARG A 45 9.84 -8.19 -11.52
C ARG A 45 10.73 -7.95 -12.75
N GLY A 46 11.64 -6.99 -12.71
CA GLY A 46 12.47 -6.62 -13.86
C GLY A 46 11.66 -6.02 -15.01
N ILE A 47 10.52 -5.38 -14.69
CA ILE A 47 9.67 -4.68 -15.65
C ILE A 47 10.23 -3.27 -15.82
N ASP A 48 10.64 -2.94 -17.05
CA ASP A 48 11.14 -1.61 -17.39
C ASP A 48 9.96 -0.62 -17.37
N TYR A 49 10.16 0.56 -16.78
CA TYR A 49 9.11 1.56 -16.69
C TYR A 49 9.63 2.99 -16.86
N GLU A 50 8.76 3.87 -17.37
CA GLU A 50 8.98 5.31 -17.40
C GLU A 50 8.02 6.01 -16.45
N ARG A 51 8.54 6.83 -15.54
CA ARG A 51 7.68 7.66 -14.67
C ARG A 51 7.33 8.98 -15.36
N ARG A 52 6.03 9.30 -15.43
CA ARG A 52 5.51 10.56 -16.01
C ARG A 52 4.60 11.29 -15.04
N SER A 53 4.42 12.59 -15.26
CA SER A 53 3.36 13.37 -14.61
C SER A 53 2.04 13.09 -15.32
N PRO A 54 0.92 12.85 -14.62
CA PRO A 54 -0.37 12.62 -15.29
C PRO A 54 -0.98 13.91 -15.87
N TYR A 55 -0.57 15.08 -15.39
CA TYR A 55 -1.27 16.33 -15.69
C TYR A 55 -1.25 16.80 -17.15
N PRO A 56 -0.17 16.60 -17.93
CA PRO A 56 -0.19 16.84 -19.38
C PRO A 56 -1.29 16.05 -20.11
N GLU A 57 -1.67 14.87 -19.60
CA GLU A 57 -2.67 13.98 -20.20
C GLU A 57 -3.90 13.77 -19.31
N ALA A 58 -4.12 14.67 -18.34
CA ALA A 58 -5.10 14.47 -17.27
C ALA A 58 -6.50 14.13 -17.79
N LYS A 59 -6.93 14.76 -18.89
CA LYS A 59 -8.24 14.51 -19.48
C LYS A 59 -8.37 13.08 -20.00
N ARG A 60 -7.36 12.55 -20.72
CA ARG A 60 -7.34 11.18 -21.25
C ARG A 60 -7.33 10.19 -20.10
N LEU A 61 -6.44 10.40 -19.13
CA LEU A 61 -6.30 9.51 -17.98
C LEU A 61 -7.58 9.49 -17.14
N ALA A 62 -8.14 10.65 -16.76
CA ALA A 62 -9.38 10.71 -15.99
C ALA A 62 -10.59 10.09 -16.72
N GLN A 63 -10.63 10.16 -18.05
CA GLN A 63 -11.67 9.46 -18.83
C GLN A 63 -11.57 7.94 -18.67
N GLY A 64 -10.35 7.38 -18.74
CA GLY A 64 -10.12 5.95 -18.57
C GLY A 64 -10.28 5.47 -17.13
N VAL A 65 -9.65 6.14 -16.17
CA VAL A 65 -9.58 5.66 -14.78
C VAL A 65 -10.60 6.30 -13.83
N GLY A 66 -11.44 7.22 -14.29
CA GLY A 66 -12.42 7.91 -13.44
C GLY A 66 -11.85 9.12 -12.71
N CYS A 67 -10.87 8.91 -11.82
CA CYS A 67 -10.17 9.99 -11.12
C CYS A 67 -8.66 9.78 -11.14
N ILE A 68 -7.90 10.89 -11.16
CA ILE A 68 -6.43 10.81 -11.15
C ILE A 68 -5.97 10.62 -9.70
N GLN A 69 -5.61 9.38 -9.40
CA GLN A 69 -4.92 8.98 -8.18
C GLN A 69 -3.56 8.40 -8.55
N HIS A 70 -2.52 8.74 -7.79
CA HIS A 70 -1.19 8.23 -8.07
C HIS A 70 -0.96 6.90 -7.33
N PRO A 71 -0.34 5.90 -7.97
CA PRO A 71 0.03 5.85 -9.38
C PRO A 71 -1.12 5.39 -10.30
N ILE A 72 -1.05 5.78 -11.58
CA ILE A 72 -1.75 5.07 -12.68
C ILE A 72 -0.68 4.30 -13.45
N LEU A 73 -0.93 3.03 -13.74
CA LEU A 73 -0.07 2.21 -14.59
C LEU A 73 -0.72 2.09 -15.98
N GLU A 74 0.01 2.44 -17.03
CA GLU A 74 -0.39 2.18 -18.43
C GLU A 74 0.53 1.10 -18.98
N ASP A 75 -0.06 -0.02 -19.42
CA ASP A 75 0.70 -1.06 -20.10
C ASP A 75 0.91 -0.73 -21.58
N ASP A 76 1.61 -1.61 -22.29
CA ASP A 76 1.96 -1.40 -23.69
C ASP A 76 0.81 -1.62 -24.67
N ASP A 77 -0.29 -2.19 -24.22
CA ASP A 77 -1.56 -2.26 -24.93
C ASP A 77 -2.44 -1.01 -24.67
N GLY A 78 -1.94 -0.06 -23.86
CA GLY A 78 -2.63 1.17 -23.49
C GLY A 78 -3.72 0.97 -22.44
N ARG A 79 -3.77 -0.20 -21.78
CA ARG A 79 -4.70 -0.45 -20.68
C ARG A 79 -4.25 0.34 -19.46
N LEU A 80 -5.19 1.07 -18.86
CA LEU A 80 -4.95 1.84 -17.65
C LEU A 80 -5.39 1.05 -16.43
N MET A 81 -4.51 0.99 -15.44
CA MET A 81 -4.73 0.33 -14.17
C MET A 81 -4.53 1.32 -13.03
N THR A 82 -5.36 1.22 -12.00
CA THR A 82 -5.26 2.01 -10.77
C THR A 82 -5.29 1.14 -9.54
N ASP A 83 -4.89 1.73 -8.41
CA ASP A 83 -4.83 1.08 -7.10
C ASP A 83 -3.74 0.01 -7.03
N THR A 84 -2.74 0.24 -6.17
CA THR A 84 -1.52 -0.58 -6.18
C THR A 84 -1.76 -2.01 -5.74
N SER A 85 -2.69 -2.26 -4.82
CA SER A 85 -2.98 -3.61 -4.34
C SER A 85 -3.53 -4.51 -5.46
N PRO A 86 -4.62 -4.15 -6.17
CA PRO A 86 -5.10 -4.91 -7.31
C PRO A 86 -4.15 -4.86 -8.52
N ILE A 87 -3.36 -3.80 -8.72
CA ILE A 87 -2.30 -3.79 -9.76
C ILE A 87 -1.31 -4.91 -9.51
N LEU A 88 -0.75 -5.00 -8.30
CA LEU A 88 0.21 -6.04 -7.94
C LEU A 88 -0.41 -7.42 -8.12
N LEU A 89 -1.62 -7.65 -7.60
CA LEU A 89 -2.32 -8.94 -7.74
C LEU A 89 -2.66 -9.30 -9.19
N HIS A 90 -2.93 -8.31 -10.06
CA HIS A 90 -3.14 -8.55 -11.48
C HIS A 90 -1.85 -8.94 -12.18
N LEU A 91 -0.77 -8.21 -11.95
CA LEU A 91 0.54 -8.52 -12.53
C LEU A 91 1.04 -9.89 -12.07
N GLU A 92 0.77 -10.31 -10.82
CA GLU A 92 1.09 -11.67 -10.36
C GLU A 92 0.36 -12.78 -11.12
N LYS A 93 -0.80 -12.50 -11.72
CA LYS A 93 -1.50 -13.46 -12.61
C LYS A 93 -0.83 -13.54 -13.98
N GLU A 94 -0.27 -12.43 -14.47
CA GLU A 94 0.46 -12.38 -15.74
C GLU A 94 1.90 -12.92 -15.60
N TYR A 95 2.50 -12.76 -14.43
CA TYR A 95 3.87 -13.17 -14.08
C TYR A 95 3.87 -14.23 -12.96
N ALA A 96 3.43 -15.44 -13.29
CA ALA A 96 3.22 -16.52 -12.32
C ALA A 96 4.52 -17.14 -11.75
N ASP A 97 5.70 -16.85 -12.31
CA ASP A 97 6.96 -17.37 -11.81
C ASP A 97 7.36 -16.67 -10.50
N ASN A 98 7.57 -17.46 -9.44
CA ASN A 98 7.98 -17.01 -8.11
C ASN A 98 7.03 -15.94 -7.51
N PRO A 99 5.82 -16.34 -7.07
CA PRO A 99 4.81 -15.40 -6.61
C PRO A 99 5.23 -14.67 -5.33
N ILE A 100 4.71 -13.46 -5.15
CA ILE A 100 4.84 -12.67 -3.90
C ILE A 100 3.76 -13.07 -2.87
N LEU A 101 2.87 -14.00 -3.23
CA LEU A 101 1.84 -14.54 -2.35
C LEU A 101 2.31 -15.88 -1.79
N PRO A 102 2.32 -16.06 -0.45
CA PRO A 102 2.54 -17.36 0.16
C PRO A 102 1.62 -18.45 -0.39
N ASP A 103 2.14 -19.68 -0.52
CA ASP A 103 1.35 -20.84 -0.93
C ASP A 103 0.43 -21.32 0.19
N ASP A 104 0.92 -21.23 1.43
CA ASP A 104 0.13 -21.51 2.62
C ASP A 104 -1.00 -20.48 2.78
N PRO A 105 -2.27 -20.94 2.92
CA PRO A 105 -3.44 -20.06 2.99
C PRO A 105 -3.43 -19.11 4.20
N VAL A 106 -2.94 -19.56 5.36
CA VAL A 106 -2.87 -18.76 6.59
C VAL A 106 -1.84 -17.64 6.42
N MET A 107 -0.63 -17.97 5.93
CA MET A 107 0.41 -16.98 5.65
C MET A 107 -0.01 -16.01 4.57
N ARG A 108 -0.72 -16.48 3.53
CA ARG A 108 -1.25 -15.60 2.48
C ARG A 108 -2.22 -14.58 3.05
N PHE A 109 -3.14 -14.99 3.90
CA PHE A 109 -4.08 -14.08 4.55
C PHE A 109 -3.34 -13.06 5.43
N ILE A 110 -2.38 -13.51 6.24
CA ILE A 110 -1.53 -12.62 7.05
C ILE A 110 -0.79 -11.60 6.18
N ALA A 111 -0.27 -12.03 5.03
CA ALA A 111 0.44 -11.14 4.12
C ALA A 111 -0.46 -10.02 3.57
N LEU A 112 -1.69 -10.37 3.19
CA LEU A 112 -2.70 -9.42 2.71
C LEU A 112 -3.17 -8.48 3.83
N LEU A 113 -3.32 -8.99 5.05
CA LEU A 113 -3.71 -8.17 6.20
C LEU A 113 -2.62 -7.14 6.56
N ILE A 114 -1.35 -7.53 6.53
CA ILE A 114 -0.22 -6.60 6.75
C ILE A 114 -0.15 -5.55 5.64
N GLU A 115 -0.42 -5.94 4.39
CA GLU A 115 -0.43 -5.03 3.26
C GLU A 115 -1.55 -3.99 3.35
N ASP A 116 -2.77 -4.39 3.70
CA ASP A 116 -3.90 -3.47 3.90
C ASP A 116 -3.67 -2.54 5.10
N TYR A 117 -3.09 -3.05 6.20
CA TYR A 117 -2.62 -2.22 7.32
C TYR A 117 -1.60 -1.18 6.88
N ALA A 118 -0.62 -1.59 6.07
CA ALA A 118 0.41 -0.69 5.57
C ALA A 118 -0.18 0.40 4.69
N ASP A 119 -1.17 0.10 3.86
CA ASP A 119 -1.75 1.08 2.94
C ASP A 119 -2.73 2.04 3.62
N GLU A 120 -3.50 1.57 4.61
CA GLU A 120 -4.64 2.32 5.15
C GLU A 120 -4.46 2.86 6.57
N TRP A 121 -3.65 2.22 7.42
CA TRP A 121 -3.39 2.66 8.78
C TRP A 121 -2.12 3.51 8.89
N LEU A 122 -1.01 3.05 8.30
CA LEU A 122 0.27 3.77 8.35
C LEU A 122 0.29 5.05 7.50
N TRP A 123 -0.75 5.27 6.67
CA TRP A 123 -0.96 6.52 5.96
C TRP A 123 -0.95 7.74 6.89
N ARG A 124 -1.70 7.68 8.01
CA ARG A 124 -1.83 8.80 8.95
C ARG A 124 -0.48 9.24 9.53
N PRO A 125 0.33 8.35 10.15
CA PRO A 125 1.66 8.75 10.63
C PRO A 125 2.59 9.20 9.50
N ALA A 126 2.53 8.59 8.32
CA ALA A 126 3.36 9.01 7.18
C ALA A 126 3.02 10.43 6.68
N MET A 127 1.74 10.81 6.67
CA MET A 127 1.33 12.19 6.35
C MET A 127 1.65 13.16 7.48
N HIS A 128 1.50 12.71 8.73
CA HIS A 128 1.82 13.49 9.90
C HIS A 128 3.27 13.95 9.88
N TYR A 129 4.23 13.02 9.82
CA TYR A 129 5.66 13.36 9.80
C TYR A 129 6.01 14.30 8.64
N ARG A 130 5.50 14.03 7.43
CA ARG A 130 5.78 14.85 6.26
C ARG A 130 5.27 16.29 6.35
N TRP A 131 4.06 16.49 6.88
CA TRP A 131 3.34 17.75 6.73
C TRP A 131 3.18 18.54 8.03
N SER A 132 3.37 17.92 9.18
CA SER A 132 3.42 18.62 10.47
C SER A 132 4.77 19.31 10.69
N TYR A 133 5.87 18.62 10.37
CA TYR A 133 7.23 19.09 10.59
C TYR A 133 7.65 20.09 9.50
N ASP A 134 8.26 21.20 9.94
CA ASP A 134 8.52 22.34 9.07
C ASP A 134 9.57 22.04 7.98
N HIS A 135 10.62 21.31 8.34
CA HIS A 135 11.71 20.96 7.43
C HIS A 135 11.22 20.02 6.33
N ASP A 136 10.52 18.95 6.70
CA ASP A 136 9.89 17.98 5.79
C ASP A 136 8.88 18.67 4.87
N ARG A 137 7.96 19.45 5.45
CA ARG A 137 6.94 20.17 4.68
C ARG A 137 7.57 21.13 3.66
N GLU A 138 8.66 21.81 4.01
CA GLU A 138 9.36 22.70 3.09
C GLU A 138 9.95 21.94 1.90
N LEU A 139 10.70 20.87 2.16
CA LEU A 139 11.33 20.06 1.13
C LEU A 139 10.28 19.42 0.20
N LEU A 140 9.30 18.73 0.77
CA LEU A 140 8.35 17.93 -0.01
C LEU A 140 7.36 18.80 -0.78
N SER A 141 6.99 19.97 -0.24
CA SER A 141 6.13 20.90 -0.99
C SER A 141 6.81 21.51 -2.21
N ARG A 142 8.14 21.71 -2.19
CA ARG A 142 8.92 22.15 -3.35
C ARG A 142 8.93 21.10 -4.45
N ILE A 143 9.22 19.85 -4.11
CA ILE A 143 9.23 18.72 -5.05
C ILE A 143 7.86 18.55 -5.70
N LEU A 144 6.80 18.44 -4.90
CA LEU A 144 5.44 18.26 -5.43
C LEU A 144 4.94 19.46 -6.24
N ALA A 145 5.31 20.69 -5.87
CA ALA A 145 4.94 21.88 -6.65
C ALA A 145 5.57 21.86 -8.05
N ASP A 146 6.75 21.27 -8.20
CA ASP A 146 7.45 21.18 -9.48
C ASP A 146 6.99 19.95 -10.29
N GLU A 147 6.71 18.80 -9.66
CA GLU A 147 6.27 17.60 -10.38
C GLU A 147 4.78 17.63 -10.78
N LEU A 148 3.92 18.15 -9.88
CA LEU A 148 2.47 18.06 -10.04
C LEU A 148 1.87 19.35 -10.59
N LEU A 149 2.42 20.50 -10.21
CA LEU A 149 1.82 21.80 -10.51
C LEU A 149 2.61 22.60 -11.56
N ALA A 150 3.61 21.99 -12.22
CA ALA A 150 4.39 22.64 -13.29
C ALA A 150 3.52 23.20 -14.43
N HIS A 151 2.42 22.52 -14.75
CA HIS A 151 1.48 22.91 -15.80
C HIS A 151 0.68 24.18 -15.47
N LEU A 152 0.63 24.60 -14.21
CA LEU A 152 -0.06 25.83 -13.79
C LEU A 152 0.82 27.06 -14.05
N LYS A 153 0.29 28.02 -14.82
CA LYS A 153 0.93 29.31 -15.14
C LYS A 153 0.87 30.27 -13.94
N MET A 154 1.54 29.92 -12.84
CA MET A 154 1.58 30.74 -11.63
C MET A 154 2.97 30.70 -10.98
N PRO A 155 3.37 31.73 -10.22
CA PRO A 155 4.68 31.74 -9.56
C PRO A 155 4.88 30.55 -8.63
N ARG A 156 6.10 29.98 -8.62
CA ARG A 156 6.44 28.76 -7.89
C ARG A 156 6.09 28.82 -6.40
N PHE A 157 6.32 29.95 -5.74
CA PHE A 157 6.01 30.10 -4.32
C PHE A 157 4.52 29.97 -4.00
N PHE A 158 3.63 30.37 -4.91
CA PHE A 158 2.19 30.15 -4.75
C PHE A 158 1.83 28.67 -4.87
N ARG A 159 2.42 27.94 -5.83
CA ARG A 159 2.24 26.48 -5.96
C ARG A 159 2.68 25.74 -4.70
N ILE A 160 3.84 26.11 -4.16
CA ILE A 160 4.35 25.58 -2.89
C ILE A 160 3.34 25.83 -1.75
N ARG A 161 2.84 27.07 -1.62
CA ARG A 161 1.84 27.41 -0.59
C ARG A 161 0.54 26.63 -0.76
N MET A 162 0.09 26.41 -2.00
CA MET A 162 -1.08 25.58 -2.30
C MET A 162 -0.88 24.14 -1.86
N VAL A 163 0.27 23.52 -2.19
CA VAL A 163 0.61 22.16 -1.75
C VAL A 163 0.61 22.09 -0.22
N LYS A 164 1.36 22.96 0.46
CA LYS A 164 1.43 22.98 1.93
C LYS A 164 0.05 23.06 2.58
N LYS A 165 -0.80 23.98 2.10
CA LYS A 165 -2.15 24.17 2.65
C LYS A 165 -3.02 22.93 2.40
N ARG A 166 -3.08 22.45 1.15
CA ARG A 166 -3.89 21.28 0.78
C ARG A 166 -3.49 20.05 1.59
N GLN A 167 -2.20 19.73 1.62
CA GLN A 167 -1.70 18.52 2.26
C GLN A 167 -1.87 18.56 3.78
N ARG A 168 -1.51 19.67 4.43
CA ARG A 168 -1.65 19.80 5.89
C ARG A 168 -3.10 19.85 6.34
N THR A 169 -3.97 20.61 5.65
CA THR A 169 -5.39 20.66 6.02
C THR A 169 -6.06 19.31 5.77
N GLY A 170 -5.85 18.72 4.60
CA GLY A 170 -6.52 17.48 4.21
C GLY A 170 -6.02 16.24 4.92
N PHE A 171 -4.73 15.95 4.82
CA PHE A 171 -4.17 14.65 5.20
C PHE A 171 -3.50 14.63 6.57
N VAL A 172 -3.61 15.72 7.34
CA VAL A 172 -3.15 15.77 8.74
C VAL A 172 -4.29 16.23 9.63
N ILE A 173 -4.70 17.50 9.52
CA ILE A 173 -5.72 18.08 10.40
C ILE A 173 -7.06 17.34 10.25
N ASN A 174 -7.52 17.19 9.01
CA ASN A 174 -8.79 16.53 8.72
C ASN A 174 -8.71 15.00 8.74
N ASP A 175 -7.52 14.41 8.90
CA ASP A 175 -7.33 12.98 9.19
C ASP A 175 -7.13 12.71 10.70
N GLY A 176 -7.51 13.68 11.53
CA GLY A 176 -7.63 13.52 12.98
C GLY A 176 -6.32 13.68 13.75
N VAL A 177 -5.28 14.26 13.16
CA VAL A 177 -4.06 14.63 13.89
C VAL A 177 -4.28 15.97 14.60
N THR A 178 -4.40 15.91 15.93
CA THR A 178 -4.60 17.05 16.84
C THR A 178 -3.61 16.97 18.00
N ALA A 179 -3.66 17.91 18.94
CA ALA A 179 -2.82 17.85 20.14
C ALA A 179 -3.10 16.59 20.98
N GLU A 180 -4.35 16.12 20.98
CA GLU A 180 -4.79 14.96 21.77
C GLU A 180 -4.44 13.61 21.14
N THR A 181 -4.18 13.58 19.83
CA THR A 181 -3.86 12.36 19.08
C THR A 181 -2.41 12.30 18.62
N TRP A 182 -1.66 13.40 18.73
CA TRP A 182 -0.27 13.53 18.27
C TRP A 182 0.61 12.37 18.72
N ASP A 183 0.70 12.17 20.04
CA ASP A 183 1.58 11.15 20.63
C ASP A 183 1.22 9.75 20.17
N HIS A 184 -0.07 9.45 20.02
CA HIS A 184 -0.51 8.15 19.51
C HIS A 184 -0.16 7.97 18.02
N VAL A 185 -0.26 9.04 17.21
CA VAL A 185 0.12 8.96 15.80
C VAL A 185 1.62 8.69 15.66
N GLU A 186 2.47 9.37 16.44
CA GLU A 186 3.92 9.10 16.44
C GLU A 186 4.26 7.74 17.01
N GLN A 187 3.58 7.30 18.07
CA GLN A 187 3.75 5.98 18.66
C GLN A 187 3.50 4.87 17.62
N GLY A 188 2.51 5.03 16.73
CA GLY A 188 2.26 4.08 15.66
C GLY A 188 3.47 3.86 14.74
N TYR A 189 4.24 4.93 14.45
CA TYR A 189 5.49 4.81 13.69
C TYR A 189 6.59 4.09 14.48
N HIS A 190 6.79 4.45 15.75
CA HIS A 190 7.77 3.79 16.61
C HIS A 190 7.44 2.30 16.83
N ASN A 191 6.16 1.96 17.01
CA ASN A 191 5.69 0.59 17.14
C ASN A 191 6.05 -0.24 15.91
N ILE A 192 5.71 0.23 14.71
CA ILE A 192 5.98 -0.56 13.49
C ILE A 192 7.49 -0.72 13.26
N LEU A 193 8.30 0.30 13.55
CA LEU A 193 9.77 0.18 13.48
C LEU A 193 10.30 -0.90 14.43
N ALA A 194 9.84 -0.92 15.69
CA ALA A 194 10.27 -1.91 16.68
C ALA A 194 9.78 -3.33 16.32
N LEU A 195 8.53 -3.46 15.86
CA LEU A 195 7.94 -4.73 15.43
C LEU A 195 8.67 -5.31 14.22
N MET A 196 8.95 -4.48 13.21
CA MET A 196 9.71 -4.89 12.03
C MET A 196 11.17 -5.21 12.37
N SER A 197 11.85 -4.40 13.19
CA SER A 197 13.23 -4.68 13.60
C SER A 197 13.33 -6.03 14.28
N GLY A 198 12.38 -6.33 15.17
CA GLY A 198 12.27 -7.63 15.82
C GLY A 198 12.26 -8.78 14.81
N VAL A 199 11.63 -8.64 13.64
CA VAL A 199 11.61 -9.68 12.60
C VAL A 199 12.88 -9.65 11.74
N LEU A 200 13.26 -8.47 11.27
CA LEU A 200 14.27 -8.26 10.24
C LEU A 200 15.71 -8.47 10.73
N GLU A 201 15.93 -8.43 12.05
CA GLU A 201 17.19 -8.85 12.65
C GLU A 201 17.45 -10.36 12.51
N ARG A 202 16.39 -11.17 12.31
CA ARG A 202 16.49 -12.64 12.21
C ARG A 202 16.35 -13.16 10.78
N ARG A 203 15.66 -12.44 9.91
CA ARG A 203 15.39 -12.88 8.52
C ARG A 203 15.30 -11.69 7.55
N PRO A 204 15.60 -11.89 6.26
CA PRO A 204 15.72 -10.79 5.32
C PRO A 204 14.39 -10.14 4.91
N PHE A 205 13.25 -10.82 5.08
CA PHE A 205 11.91 -10.33 4.75
C PHE A 205 10.90 -10.77 5.81
N LEU A 206 9.72 -10.14 5.84
CA LEU A 206 8.78 -10.38 6.93
C LEU A 206 8.30 -11.83 7.02
N LEU A 207 8.04 -12.45 5.87
CA LEU A 207 7.44 -13.78 5.76
C LEU A 207 8.40 -14.83 5.18
N GLY A 208 9.72 -14.68 5.36
CA GLY A 208 10.69 -15.71 5.00
C GLY A 208 11.99 -15.18 4.38
N SER A 209 12.55 -15.96 3.45
CA SER A 209 13.81 -15.62 2.77
C SER A 209 13.63 -14.95 1.39
N LYS A 210 12.37 -14.73 0.96
CA LYS A 210 11.99 -13.93 -0.21
C LYS A 210 10.88 -12.93 0.14
N PRO A 211 10.74 -11.81 -0.60
CA PRO A 211 9.71 -10.80 -0.31
C PRO A 211 8.30 -11.32 -0.60
N SER A 212 7.35 -10.89 0.22
CA SER A 212 5.93 -11.14 0.06
C SER A 212 5.17 -9.85 -0.25
N ILE A 213 3.88 -9.96 -0.57
CA ILE A 213 2.99 -8.79 -0.69
C ILE A 213 2.99 -7.90 0.56
N ALA A 214 3.22 -8.45 1.76
CA ALA A 214 3.38 -7.69 2.99
C ALA A 214 4.59 -6.74 2.91
N ASP A 215 5.72 -7.22 2.39
CA ASP A 215 6.92 -6.43 2.22
C ASP A 215 6.69 -5.29 1.20
N PHE A 216 5.99 -5.58 0.09
CA PHE A 216 5.63 -4.56 -0.89
C PHE A 216 4.62 -3.54 -0.33
N GLY A 217 3.66 -3.98 0.49
CA GLY A 217 2.77 -3.09 1.23
C GLY A 217 3.53 -2.10 2.09
N LEU A 218 4.43 -2.60 2.94
CA LEU A 218 5.24 -1.78 3.83
C LEU A 218 6.24 -0.87 3.10
N MET A 219 6.61 -1.17 1.86
CA MET A 219 7.40 -0.24 1.05
C MET A 219 6.64 1.06 0.72
N GLY A 220 5.31 1.07 0.75
CA GLY A 220 4.49 2.28 0.64
C GLY A 220 4.88 3.35 1.68
N PRO A 221 4.70 3.09 2.98
CA PRO A 221 5.14 4.01 4.03
C PRO A 221 6.66 4.10 4.15
N MET A 222 7.37 2.99 4.06
CA MET A 222 8.78 2.94 4.48
C MET A 222 9.74 3.59 3.48
N LEU A 223 9.48 3.48 2.17
CA LEU A 223 10.43 4.01 1.17
C LEU A 223 10.32 5.53 1.02
N ARG A 224 9.17 6.00 0.53
CA ARG A 224 9.05 7.41 0.09
C ARG A 224 8.73 8.36 1.23
N HIS A 225 8.21 7.87 2.35
CA HIS A 225 7.88 8.68 3.52
C HIS A 225 8.91 8.46 4.63
N PHE A 226 8.78 7.38 5.41
CA PHE A 226 9.58 7.23 6.62
C PHE A 226 11.09 7.15 6.37
N GLY A 227 11.53 6.53 5.26
CA GLY A 227 12.95 6.39 4.93
C GLY A 227 13.56 7.55 4.11
N GLN A 228 12.76 8.51 3.63
CA GLN A 228 13.22 9.61 2.77
C GLN A 228 12.87 11.01 3.27
N ASP A 229 11.80 11.16 4.04
CA ASP A 229 11.47 12.42 4.69
C ASP A 229 12.47 12.67 5.84
N PRO A 230 13.09 13.86 5.93
CA PRO A 230 14.19 14.11 6.86
C PRO A 230 13.97 13.67 8.31
N THR A 231 12.85 14.05 8.92
CA THR A 231 12.56 13.77 10.33
C THR A 231 12.38 12.28 10.61
N PRO A 232 11.44 11.56 9.96
CA PRO A 232 11.27 10.13 10.24
C PRO A 232 12.46 9.28 9.78
N ALA A 233 13.23 9.72 8.77
CA ALA A 233 14.40 8.99 8.29
C ALA A 233 15.57 9.02 9.28
N GLU A 234 15.72 10.10 10.04
CA GLU A 234 16.64 10.15 11.18
C GLU A 234 16.22 9.14 12.25
N ILE A 235 14.95 9.14 12.65
CA ILE A 235 14.40 8.18 13.64
C ILE A 235 14.64 6.73 13.20
N MET A 236 14.35 6.38 11.94
CA MET A 236 14.55 5.02 11.42
C MET A 236 16.01 4.58 11.51
N ARG A 237 16.94 5.46 11.11
CA ARG A 237 18.38 5.15 11.12
C ARG A 237 18.91 4.95 12.53
N ASP A 238 18.44 5.75 13.47
CA ASP A 238 18.92 5.72 14.86
C ASP A 238 18.32 4.57 15.67
N THR A 239 17.06 4.23 15.42
CA THR A 239 16.29 3.31 16.29
C THR A 239 15.97 1.96 15.65
N ALA A 240 16.01 1.86 14.32
CA ALA A 240 15.61 0.67 13.57
C ALA A 240 16.52 0.42 12.33
N PRO A 241 17.84 0.27 12.50
CA PRO A 241 18.78 0.11 11.40
C PRO A 241 18.50 -1.13 10.53
N ALA A 242 17.94 -2.20 11.09
CA ALA A 242 17.51 -3.38 10.33
C ALA A 242 16.36 -3.05 9.35
N VAL A 243 15.45 -2.15 9.74
CA VAL A 243 14.39 -1.66 8.85
C VAL A 243 14.99 -0.76 7.77
N TYR A 244 15.90 0.14 8.13
CA TYR A 244 16.59 1.00 7.17
C TYR A 244 17.34 0.19 6.10
N GLU A 245 18.06 -0.86 6.53
CA GLU A 245 18.73 -1.80 5.62
C GLU A 245 17.72 -2.56 4.75
N TRP A 246 16.61 -3.02 5.31
CA TRP A 246 15.54 -3.70 4.58
C TRP A 246 14.91 -2.80 3.50
N VAL A 247 14.71 -1.50 3.75
CA VAL A 247 14.21 -0.56 2.72
C VAL A 247 15.18 -0.51 1.53
N ALA A 248 16.49 -0.42 1.80
CA ALA A 248 17.50 -0.43 0.75
C ALA A 248 17.53 -1.78 0.01
N ARG A 249 17.42 -2.90 0.73
CA ARG A 249 17.35 -4.25 0.17
C ARG A 249 16.15 -4.40 -0.76
N MET A 250 14.96 -4.03 -0.31
CA MET A 250 13.73 -4.06 -1.12
C MET A 250 13.82 -3.17 -2.35
N TRP A 251 14.43 -1.98 -2.25
CA TRP A 251 14.59 -1.09 -3.40
C TRP A 251 15.62 -1.59 -4.43
N HIS A 252 16.64 -2.31 -3.97
CA HIS A 252 17.71 -2.87 -4.82
C HIS A 252 17.42 -4.29 -5.31
N ILE A 253 16.39 -4.97 -4.78
CA ILE A 253 16.22 -6.41 -4.94
C ILE A 253 16.26 -6.84 -6.42
N PRO A 254 17.21 -7.72 -6.81
CA PRO A 254 17.28 -8.18 -8.18
C PRO A 254 16.21 -9.24 -8.41
N SER A 255 15.78 -9.41 -9.66
CA SER A 255 14.83 -10.47 -10.05
C SER A 255 15.35 -11.89 -9.75
N SER A 256 16.66 -12.08 -9.51
CA SER A 256 17.22 -13.36 -9.07
C SER A 256 16.89 -13.74 -7.63
N HIS A 257 16.48 -12.79 -6.77
CA HIS A 257 16.04 -13.04 -5.38
C HIS A 257 14.58 -13.51 -5.29
N GLN A 258 14.02 -13.93 -6.41
CA GLN A 258 12.71 -14.54 -6.51
C GLN A 258 12.65 -15.96 -5.90
N GLN A 259 13.82 -16.58 -5.64
CA GLN A 259 13.91 -17.90 -5.01
C GLN A 259 14.08 -17.76 -3.49
N GLY A 260 13.32 -18.54 -2.73
CA GLY A 260 13.37 -18.54 -1.26
C GLY A 260 12.19 -19.29 -0.66
N ASP A 261 12.26 -19.48 0.65
CA ASP A 261 11.31 -20.22 1.45
C ASP A 261 10.39 -19.26 2.20
N TRP A 262 9.13 -19.66 2.32
CA TRP A 262 8.15 -18.97 3.16
C TRP A 262 8.35 -19.33 4.63
N LEU A 263 7.95 -18.41 5.51
CA LEU A 263 7.79 -18.65 6.93
C LEU A 263 6.71 -19.72 7.14
N THR A 264 6.98 -20.71 8.00
CA THR A 264 6.03 -21.78 8.33
C THR A 264 5.34 -21.58 9.67
N ASP A 265 5.89 -20.73 10.54
CA ASP A 265 5.35 -20.43 11.87
C ASP A 265 5.28 -18.90 12.08
N PRO A 266 4.06 -18.31 12.17
CA PRO A 266 3.88 -16.87 12.33
C PRO A 266 4.00 -16.39 13.78
N THR A 267 4.39 -17.24 14.73
CA THR A 267 4.40 -16.90 16.17
C THR A 267 5.18 -15.62 16.48
N ASP A 268 6.27 -15.35 15.77
CA ASP A 268 7.07 -14.13 15.99
C ASP A 268 6.47 -12.86 15.36
N LEU A 269 5.39 -13.00 14.59
CA LEU A 269 4.55 -11.91 14.08
C LEU A 269 3.39 -11.58 15.02
N GLN A 270 3.16 -12.36 16.08
CA GLN A 270 1.98 -12.20 16.96
C GLN A 270 1.79 -10.77 17.46
N ARG A 271 2.88 -10.09 17.84
CA ARG A 271 2.80 -8.69 18.31
C ARG A 271 2.45 -7.70 17.19
N LEU A 272 2.88 -7.97 15.95
CA LEU A 272 2.48 -7.18 14.79
C LEU A 272 1.01 -7.41 14.46
N LEU A 273 0.56 -8.65 14.48
CA LEU A 273 -0.85 -8.98 14.28
C LEU A 273 -1.74 -8.32 15.34
N GLN A 274 -1.32 -8.33 16.60
CA GLN A 274 -2.02 -7.65 17.68
C GLN A 274 -2.12 -6.13 17.44
N GLU A 275 -1.02 -5.47 17.04
CA GLU A 275 -1.03 -4.05 16.67
C GLU A 275 -2.05 -3.78 15.55
N ILE A 276 -2.09 -4.61 14.51
CA ILE A 276 -3.05 -4.48 13.39
C ILE A 276 -4.49 -4.60 13.87
N VAL A 277 -4.77 -5.59 14.74
CA VAL A 277 -6.12 -5.83 15.29
C VAL A 277 -6.57 -4.67 16.18
N GLU A 278 -5.71 -4.20 17.08
CA GLU A 278 -6.04 -3.12 18.03
C GLU A 278 -6.21 -1.76 17.35
N THR A 279 -5.60 -1.58 16.17
CA THR A 279 -5.57 -0.29 15.46
C THR A 279 -6.40 -0.29 14.17
N HIS A 280 -5.89 -0.92 13.11
CA HIS A 280 -6.47 -0.89 11.78
C HIS A 280 -7.84 -1.54 11.71
N LEU A 281 -8.02 -2.72 12.32
CA LEU A 281 -9.35 -3.36 12.35
C LEU A 281 -10.36 -2.52 13.16
N ALA A 282 -9.92 -1.87 14.24
CA ALA A 282 -10.77 -0.94 14.98
C ALA A 282 -11.19 0.26 14.12
N GLN A 283 -10.29 0.80 13.29
CA GLN A 283 -10.61 1.85 12.31
C GLN A 283 -11.61 1.37 11.26
N LEU A 284 -11.35 0.21 10.63
CA LEU A 284 -12.23 -0.37 9.62
C LEU A 284 -13.64 -0.58 10.17
N LYS A 285 -13.76 -1.10 11.40
CA LYS A 285 -15.04 -1.29 12.09
C LYS A 285 -15.80 0.03 12.25
N ALA A 286 -15.15 1.05 12.81
CA ALA A 286 -15.79 2.33 13.08
C ALA A 286 -16.20 3.05 11.78
N ASN A 287 -15.35 2.98 10.75
CA ASN A 287 -15.63 3.53 9.43
C ASN A 287 -16.82 2.81 8.75
N ALA A 288 -16.84 1.47 8.76
CA ALA A 288 -17.90 0.67 8.16
C ALA A 288 -19.26 0.90 8.83
N LEU A 289 -19.30 0.97 10.17
CA LEU A 289 -20.51 1.33 10.91
C LEU A 289 -21.05 2.70 10.51
N ALA A 290 -20.17 3.70 10.40
CA ALA A 290 -20.56 5.06 10.02
C ALA A 290 -20.99 5.15 8.54
N TYR A 291 -20.36 4.39 7.65
CA TYR A 291 -20.77 4.29 6.26
C TYR A 291 -22.16 3.69 6.12
N ALA A 292 -22.43 2.57 6.81
CA ALA A 292 -23.73 1.91 6.81
C ALA A 292 -24.86 2.81 7.36
N SER A 293 -24.55 3.72 8.29
CA SER A 293 -25.52 4.71 8.81
C SER A 293 -25.62 5.98 7.97
N GLY A 294 -24.95 6.05 6.80
CA GLY A 294 -24.95 7.23 5.93
C GLY A 294 -24.26 8.46 6.52
N SER A 295 -23.43 8.29 7.55
CA SER A 295 -22.70 9.38 8.20
C SER A 295 -21.49 9.80 7.37
N LYS A 296 -21.17 11.11 7.39
CA LYS A 296 -19.99 11.66 6.70
C LYS A 296 -18.72 11.66 7.53
N LYS A 297 -18.88 11.63 8.86
CA LYS A 297 -17.78 11.65 9.81
C LYS A 297 -18.03 10.63 10.92
N PHE A 298 -16.96 10.13 11.51
CA PHE A 298 -17.02 9.18 12.62
C PHE A 298 -15.97 9.51 13.68
N SER A 299 -16.10 8.82 14.82
CA SER A 299 -15.11 8.83 15.90
C SER A 299 -14.72 7.39 16.20
N MET A 300 -13.49 7.19 16.66
CA MET A 300 -13.00 5.88 17.07
C MET A 300 -12.13 6.01 18.31
N LYS A 301 -12.07 4.94 19.10
CA LYS A 301 -11.12 4.82 20.21
C LYS A 301 -10.18 3.67 19.91
N VAL A 302 -8.90 3.96 19.87
CA VAL A 302 -7.82 3.02 19.53
C VAL A 302 -6.74 3.16 20.59
N GLN A 303 -6.33 2.05 21.20
CA GLN A 303 -5.28 1.98 22.24
C GLN A 303 -5.38 3.12 23.29
N GLY A 304 -6.60 3.40 23.75
CA GLY A 304 -6.87 4.45 24.74
C GLY A 304 -7.02 5.88 24.17
N CYS A 305 -6.53 6.16 22.96
CA CYS A 305 -6.65 7.45 22.28
C CYS A 305 -7.99 7.59 21.57
N THR A 306 -8.58 8.78 21.62
CA THR A 306 -9.87 9.08 20.95
C THR A 306 -9.66 9.98 19.75
N TYR A 307 -9.97 9.44 18.57
CA TYR A 307 -10.02 10.21 17.32
C TYR A 307 -11.45 10.66 17.07
N GLN A 308 -11.61 11.90 16.63
CA GLN A 308 -12.93 12.50 16.38
C GLN A 308 -13.01 13.13 15.00
N LYS A 309 -14.23 13.20 14.47
CA LYS A 309 -14.56 13.89 13.20
C LYS A 309 -13.74 13.38 12.00
N LEU A 310 -13.34 12.11 12.03
CA LEU A 310 -12.65 11.46 10.92
C LEU A 310 -13.60 11.35 9.72
N PRO A 311 -13.13 11.56 8.49
CA PRO A 311 -13.95 11.40 7.29
C PRO A 311 -14.27 9.92 7.06
N VAL A 312 -15.54 9.62 6.76
CA VAL A 312 -15.91 8.27 6.30
C VAL A 312 -15.34 8.03 4.91
N SER A 313 -14.73 6.85 4.71
CA SER A 313 -14.19 6.41 3.43
C SER A 313 -14.92 5.18 2.94
N ARG A 314 -15.54 5.29 1.76
CA ARG A 314 -16.12 4.14 1.05
C ARG A 314 -15.06 3.13 0.65
N TYR A 315 -13.87 3.59 0.29
CA TYR A 315 -12.75 2.72 -0.09
C TYR A 315 -12.30 1.84 1.07
N ARG A 316 -12.25 2.35 2.31
CA ARG A 316 -11.99 1.51 3.49
C ARG A 316 -13.07 0.46 3.78
N VAL A 317 -14.31 0.70 3.35
CA VAL A 317 -15.34 -0.36 3.39
C VAL A 317 -15.01 -1.44 2.38
N TYR A 318 -14.53 -1.07 1.18
CA TYR A 318 -14.06 -2.02 0.17
C TYR A 318 -12.84 -2.83 0.66
N CYS A 319 -11.87 -2.20 1.35
CA CYS A 319 -10.77 -2.93 1.99
C CYS A 319 -11.28 -4.03 2.93
N LEU A 320 -12.24 -3.71 3.81
CA LEU A 320 -12.84 -4.69 4.70
C LEU A 320 -13.62 -5.78 3.93
N GLU A 321 -14.34 -5.41 2.87
CA GLU A 321 -15.03 -6.34 1.97
C GLU A 321 -14.04 -7.38 1.42
N ILE A 322 -12.93 -6.93 0.84
CA ILE A 322 -11.91 -7.80 0.23
C ILE A 322 -11.22 -8.67 1.29
N LEU A 323 -10.90 -8.14 2.47
CA LEU A 323 -10.33 -8.95 3.56
C LEU A 323 -11.30 -10.07 3.98
N ARG A 324 -12.60 -9.79 4.09
CA ARG A 324 -13.61 -10.79 4.42
C ARG A 324 -13.78 -11.83 3.34
N GLU A 325 -13.75 -11.45 2.07
CA GLU A 325 -13.78 -12.39 0.95
C GLU A 325 -12.58 -13.34 0.97
N ASN A 326 -11.38 -12.79 1.20
CA ASN A 326 -10.18 -13.60 1.33
C ASN A 326 -10.29 -14.57 2.51
N PHE A 327 -10.79 -14.14 3.67
CA PHE A 327 -11.03 -15.01 4.82
C PHE A 327 -12.04 -16.12 4.52
N ALA A 328 -13.19 -15.76 3.94
CA ALA A 328 -14.27 -16.69 3.62
C ALA A 328 -13.89 -17.72 2.56
N SER A 329 -12.89 -17.42 1.72
CA SER A 329 -12.35 -18.34 0.72
C SER A 329 -11.46 -19.45 1.28
N LEU A 330 -11.02 -19.32 2.54
CA LEU A 330 -10.17 -20.29 3.21
C LEU A 330 -10.97 -21.53 3.67
N ASP A 331 -10.29 -22.68 3.75
CA ASP A 331 -10.87 -23.88 4.37
C ASP A 331 -11.08 -23.71 5.89
N GLU A 332 -11.90 -24.56 6.48
CA GLU A 332 -12.28 -24.48 7.90
C GLU A 332 -11.10 -24.59 8.87
N SER A 333 -10.05 -25.35 8.52
CA SER A 333 -8.85 -25.51 9.33
C SER A 333 -8.07 -24.20 9.36
N SER A 334 -7.80 -23.63 8.19
CA SER A 334 -7.12 -22.35 8.01
C SER A 334 -7.88 -21.20 8.69
N GLN A 335 -9.21 -21.17 8.60
CA GLN A 335 -10.04 -20.19 9.31
C GLN A 335 -9.92 -20.34 10.83
N SER A 336 -9.90 -21.57 11.35
CA SER A 336 -9.79 -21.84 12.78
C SER A 336 -8.42 -21.44 13.35
N GLU A 337 -7.37 -21.68 12.57
CA GLU A 337 -6.01 -21.23 12.91
C GLU A 337 -5.92 -19.71 12.95
N LEU A 338 -6.42 -19.01 11.93
CA LEU A 338 -6.44 -17.53 11.91
C LEU A 338 -7.26 -16.94 13.05
N LYS A 339 -8.42 -17.52 13.39
CA LYS A 339 -9.21 -17.08 14.56
C LYS A 339 -8.44 -17.22 15.86
N THR A 340 -7.61 -18.26 15.97
CA THR A 340 -6.75 -18.49 17.14
C THR A 340 -5.60 -17.48 17.18
N LEU A 341 -4.92 -17.23 16.05
CA LEU A 341 -3.81 -16.28 15.95
C LEU A 341 -4.25 -14.83 16.17
N LEU A 342 -5.37 -14.42 15.56
CA LEU A 342 -5.82 -13.02 15.58
C LEU A 342 -6.67 -12.67 16.81
N GLY A 343 -7.18 -13.66 17.54
CA GLY A 343 -8.01 -13.45 18.72
C GLY A 343 -9.44 -13.02 18.40
N ALA A 344 -10.26 -12.89 19.45
CA ALA A 344 -11.68 -12.56 19.32
C ALA A 344 -11.92 -11.10 18.88
N GLU A 345 -10.98 -10.22 19.16
CA GLU A 345 -11.00 -8.80 18.80
C GLU A 345 -11.00 -8.60 17.28
N ALA A 346 -10.46 -9.57 16.53
CA ALA A 346 -10.47 -9.60 15.07
C ALA A 346 -11.78 -10.15 14.47
N GLU A 347 -12.83 -10.36 15.28
CA GLU A 347 -14.15 -10.86 14.86
C GLU A 347 -14.70 -10.14 13.61
N LEU A 348 -14.33 -8.86 13.41
CA LEU A 348 -14.70 -8.09 12.23
C LEU A 348 -14.40 -8.82 10.91
N LEU A 349 -13.38 -9.67 10.84
CA LEU A 349 -12.96 -10.36 9.61
C LEU A 349 -13.85 -11.54 9.22
N TRP A 350 -14.69 -12.05 10.12
CA TRP A 350 -15.54 -13.23 9.87
C TRP A 350 -16.99 -13.09 10.36
N SER A 351 -17.34 -11.94 10.93
CA SER A 351 -18.67 -11.65 11.46
C SER A 351 -19.45 -10.72 10.56
N ASP A 352 -20.73 -11.02 10.33
CA ASP A 352 -21.66 -10.22 9.54
C ASP A 352 -22.32 -9.07 10.33
N LYS A 353 -22.05 -8.97 11.64
CA LYS A 353 -22.60 -7.93 12.54
C LYS A 353 -22.36 -6.49 12.08
N VAL A 354 -21.32 -6.25 11.28
CA VAL A 354 -20.97 -4.96 10.68
C VAL A 354 -21.04 -5.12 9.18
N CYS A 355 -21.86 -4.32 8.49
CA CYS A 355 -21.94 -4.38 7.03
C CYS A 355 -20.62 -3.91 6.39
N ALA A 356 -20.14 -4.65 5.39
CA ALA A 356 -18.93 -4.34 4.63
C ALA A 356 -19.22 -4.20 3.11
N GLU A 357 -20.47 -3.96 2.72
CA GLU A 357 -20.84 -3.79 1.31
C GLU A 357 -20.45 -2.39 0.82
N SER A 358 -19.33 -2.29 0.10
CA SER A 358 -18.86 -1.00 -0.42
C SER A 358 -19.57 -0.57 -1.70
N ASP A 359 -20.07 -1.53 -2.47
CA ASP A 359 -20.59 -1.38 -3.84
C ASP A 359 -19.57 -0.78 -4.85
N TYR A 360 -18.29 -0.71 -4.49
CA TYR A 360 -17.29 -0.01 -5.29
C TYR A 360 -16.89 -0.79 -6.55
N ASP A 361 -16.54 -2.07 -6.39
CA ASP A 361 -16.04 -2.93 -7.47
C ASP A 361 -16.84 -4.23 -7.55
N ARG A 362 -18.16 -4.12 -7.74
CA ARG A 362 -19.10 -5.27 -7.72
C ARG A 362 -18.76 -6.36 -8.73
N GLU A 363 -18.14 -6.01 -9.85
CA GLU A 363 -17.76 -6.93 -10.92
C GLU A 363 -16.35 -7.53 -10.70
N ARG A 364 -15.66 -7.13 -9.63
CA ARG A 364 -14.25 -7.50 -9.35
C ARG A 364 -13.35 -7.22 -10.54
N ALA A 365 -13.53 -6.04 -11.13
CA ALA A 365 -12.84 -5.59 -12.34
C ALA A 365 -11.55 -4.82 -12.02
N ALA A 366 -11.25 -4.53 -10.74
CA ALA A 366 -9.96 -3.98 -10.35
C ALA A 366 -8.79 -4.85 -10.87
N PRO A 367 -7.70 -4.24 -11.36
CA PRO A 367 -7.38 -2.80 -11.31
C PRO A 367 -7.90 -1.97 -12.50
N PHE A 368 -8.75 -2.52 -13.37
CA PHE A 368 -9.29 -1.85 -14.55
C PHE A 368 -10.63 -1.14 -14.31
N ASN A 369 -11.17 -1.24 -13.10
CA ASN A 369 -12.35 -0.49 -12.70
C ASN A 369 -12.05 1.02 -12.66
N ARG A 370 -13.11 1.83 -12.56
CA ARG A 370 -12.95 3.29 -12.43
C ARG A 370 -12.64 3.62 -10.97
N ALA A 371 -11.47 4.20 -10.72
CA ALA A 371 -11.04 4.67 -9.42
C ALA A 371 -12.05 5.65 -8.78
N ILE A 372 -12.25 5.51 -7.47
CA ILE A 372 -12.99 6.47 -6.66
C ILE A 372 -12.04 7.31 -5.83
N ASN A 373 -12.44 8.55 -5.55
CA ASN A 373 -11.76 9.31 -4.51
C ASN A 373 -11.95 8.58 -3.15
N VAL A 374 -10.86 8.36 -2.41
CA VAL A 374 -10.87 7.72 -1.07
C VAL A 374 -11.80 8.48 -0.11
N PHE A 375 -11.90 9.80 -0.28
CA PHE A 375 -12.83 10.72 0.38
C PHE A 375 -13.62 11.46 -0.70
N GLU A 376 -14.90 11.84 -0.48
CA GLU A 376 -15.80 12.43 -1.51
C GLU A 376 -15.08 13.30 -2.59
N ASP A 377 -14.32 14.33 -2.18
CA ASP A 377 -13.61 15.26 -3.08
C ASP A 377 -12.10 14.97 -3.28
N GLY A 378 -11.60 13.80 -2.90
CA GLY A 378 -10.20 13.39 -3.02
C GLY A 378 -9.26 13.97 -1.95
N VAL A 379 -9.78 14.81 -1.05
CA VAL A 379 -9.09 15.32 0.15
C VAL A 379 -10.12 15.43 1.27
N PRO A 380 -9.79 15.02 2.51
CA PRO A 380 -10.69 15.24 3.65
C PRO A 380 -11.03 16.73 3.84
N LYS A 381 -12.32 17.04 4.08
CA LYS A 381 -12.86 18.42 4.26
C LYS A 381 -13.16 18.78 5.72
#